data_AF-S4RM28-F1
#
_entry.id   AF-S4RM28-F1
#
_cell.length_a   1.000
_cell.length_b   1.000
_cell.length_c   1.000
_cell.angle_alpha   90.00
_cell.angle_beta   90.00
_cell.angle_gamma   90.00
#
_symmetry.space_group_name_H-M   'P 1'
#
loop_
_entity.id
_entity.type
_entity.pdbx_description
1 polymer ?
#
loop_
_entity_poly.entity_id
_entity_poly.type
_entity_poly.pdbx_seq_one_letter_code
_entity_poly.pdbx_strand_id
1 'polypeptide(L)'
;LTTYYPNKLTLSDVLKIDNVVLARDESISMGNIAMHFIRNIMRANSKSRTIDIDAPESLRQDYSSDTSFLNEWLPDTEAEADSVSILDLVTAVFLCCDSLLQQVLMVKMSRCHFALPLLLPDPGKGSVTFLLWAMRPVVHKWRPHDGETRKGYREDSMATTSMPIISFVRLGDCSVSKSERINSVLSNENHEFFVHRAIYFGDEECEFLSSNFNSNSTMFLVIDQRNRTDEKVLKKLKLLSNSLSLNQNNFCFMDKRNKKKNKTTLQKTITDILLKKKIATKVQQELNTEIDEYVDLCTKSKHSVDSMLGNVNKSNAIMLPCQGELWHKWAELSKEQCRSKRRRGQTFEAYNREIEDRKLQLRQQQSGKGLSQAMQTFASAILDIPAEMKMYFVQSMGMELDALSRRALFTLRGKYQELLKSTADVKEELNKLSKMMSSSSLGLENLMREIGQIYKASKVCKSENAHERLPAAMAELFLKGIPMELLDGDAGCIPIDWITEVFGEVRKKLGRDPRVFVLTMLGVQSSGKSTLLNTMFGLQFTVDSGRCTRGAFIIDDDSKRELGFDFLLVIDTEGLKSPEVAKLDDSHERDNELATVVIELSDLTLIN
;
A
#
# COMPACT_ATOMS: atom_id res chain seq x y z
N LEU A 1 12.89 -8.91 -18.84
CA LEU A 1 11.93 -7.86 -19.28
C LEU A 1 11.43 -8.06 -20.71
N THR A 2 12.26 -8.51 -21.66
CA THR A 2 11.86 -8.77 -23.06
C THR A 2 10.68 -9.74 -23.21
N THR A 3 10.59 -10.77 -22.37
CA THR A 3 9.43 -11.68 -22.33
C THR A 3 8.13 -11.00 -21.86
N TYR A 4 8.27 -9.89 -21.12
CA TYR A 4 7.20 -9.14 -20.47
C TYR A 4 6.97 -7.76 -21.12
N TYR A 5 7.32 -7.60 -22.39
CA TYR A 5 6.84 -6.47 -23.17
C TYR A 5 6.42 -6.96 -24.55
N PRO A 6 5.13 -6.84 -24.95
CA PRO A 6 4.05 -6.14 -24.24
C PRO A 6 3.31 -6.97 -23.17
N ASN A 7 3.61 -8.28 -23.03
CA ASN A 7 2.98 -9.17 -22.04
C ASN A 7 3.26 -8.66 -20.63
N LYS A 8 2.29 -8.61 -19.71
CA LYS A 8 2.53 -7.94 -18.43
C LYS A 8 2.99 -8.89 -17.32
N LEU A 9 4.00 -8.48 -16.56
CA LEU A 9 4.39 -9.09 -15.30
C LEU A 9 3.32 -8.78 -14.24
N THR A 10 2.84 -9.81 -13.56
CA THR A 10 1.76 -9.69 -12.57
C THR A 10 2.28 -9.78 -11.14
N LEU A 11 1.44 -9.43 -10.17
CA LEU A 11 1.78 -9.59 -8.74
C LEU A 11 2.08 -11.06 -8.39
N SER A 12 1.33 -12.01 -8.95
CA SER A 12 1.54 -13.44 -8.72
C SER A 12 2.86 -13.96 -9.28
N ASP A 13 3.42 -13.33 -10.30
CA ASP A 13 4.75 -13.68 -10.83
C ASP A 13 5.88 -13.22 -9.90
N VAL A 14 5.65 -12.16 -9.13
CA VAL A 14 6.64 -11.56 -8.22
C VAL A 14 6.55 -12.16 -6.82
N LEU A 15 5.35 -12.54 -6.36
CA LEU A 15 5.11 -13.20 -5.08
C LEU A 15 5.32 -14.72 -5.18
N LYS A 16 6.55 -15.11 -5.52
CA LYS A 16 6.98 -16.51 -5.59
C LYS A 16 8.30 -16.70 -4.86
N ILE A 17 8.49 -17.90 -4.32
CA ILE A 17 9.81 -18.35 -3.90
C ILE A 17 10.45 -19.02 -5.10
N ASP A 18 11.55 -18.45 -5.59
CA ASP A 18 12.29 -18.97 -6.73
C ASP A 18 13.77 -19.16 -6.38
N ASN A 19 14.51 -19.82 -7.26
CA ASN A 19 15.92 -20.14 -7.03
C ASN A 19 16.79 -18.88 -6.86
N VAL A 20 16.36 -17.73 -7.39
CA VAL A 20 17.09 -16.47 -7.23
C VAL A 20 16.88 -15.89 -5.82
N VAL A 21 15.73 -16.13 -5.19
CA VAL A 21 15.51 -15.81 -3.76
C VAL A 21 16.35 -16.73 -2.85
N LEU A 22 16.57 -17.98 -3.26
CA LEU A 22 17.35 -18.97 -2.51
C LEU A 22 18.87 -18.80 -2.69
N ALA A 23 19.31 -18.30 -3.85
CA ALA A 23 20.71 -17.96 -4.11
C ALA A 23 21.12 -16.76 -3.25
N ARG A 24 21.83 -17.04 -2.15
CA ARG A 24 22.25 -16.02 -1.16
C ARG A 24 23.20 -14.96 -1.72
N ASP A 25 23.88 -15.25 -2.83
CA ASP A 25 24.98 -14.45 -3.40
C ASP A 25 24.99 -14.50 -4.94
N GLU A 26 23.86 -14.25 -5.62
CA GLU A 26 23.94 -13.97 -7.07
C GLU A 26 24.42 -12.53 -7.28
N SER A 27 25.61 -12.39 -7.89
CA SER A 27 26.10 -11.10 -8.39
C SER A 27 25.06 -10.47 -9.31
N ILE A 28 24.78 -9.17 -9.13
CA ILE A 28 23.84 -8.44 -9.97
C ILE A 28 24.41 -8.40 -11.39
N SER A 29 23.62 -8.88 -12.36
CA SER A 29 23.97 -8.88 -13.78
C SER A 29 22.91 -8.13 -14.59
N MET A 30 23.25 -7.73 -15.80
CA MET A 30 22.29 -7.05 -16.69
C MET A 30 21.04 -7.91 -16.97
N GLY A 31 21.16 -9.24 -16.93
CA GLY A 31 20.05 -10.17 -17.14
C GLY A 31 19.04 -10.22 -16.00
N ASN A 32 19.48 -10.01 -14.75
CA ASN A 32 18.64 -10.13 -13.54
C ASN A 32 18.35 -8.80 -12.83
N ILE A 33 18.98 -7.69 -13.25
CA ILE A 33 18.89 -6.37 -12.61
C ILE A 33 17.45 -5.89 -12.36
N ALA A 34 16.54 -6.08 -13.32
CA ALA A 34 15.16 -5.65 -13.19
C ALA A 34 14.38 -6.44 -12.13
N MET A 35 14.56 -7.77 -12.09
CA MET A 35 13.94 -8.61 -11.06
C MET A 35 14.56 -8.36 -9.70
N HIS A 36 15.87 -8.14 -9.64
CA HIS A 36 16.56 -7.73 -8.42
C HIS A 36 15.99 -6.41 -7.87
N PHE A 37 15.82 -5.40 -8.74
CA PHE A 37 15.20 -4.13 -8.38
C PHE A 37 13.76 -4.30 -7.88
N ILE A 38 12.91 -5.02 -8.62
CA ILE A 38 11.52 -5.31 -8.23
C ILE A 38 11.48 -5.97 -6.85
N ARG A 39 12.29 -7.01 -6.60
CA ARG A 39 12.33 -7.71 -5.31
C ARG A 39 12.76 -6.79 -4.17
N ASN A 40 13.79 -5.98 -4.37
CA ASN A 40 14.24 -5.03 -3.35
C ASN A 40 13.19 -3.96 -3.02
N ILE A 41 12.48 -3.45 -4.04
CA ILE A 41 11.34 -2.56 -3.85
C ILE A 41 10.21 -3.28 -3.10
N MET A 42 9.84 -4.49 -3.50
CA MET A 42 8.78 -5.27 -2.83
C MET A 42 9.07 -5.49 -1.34
N ARG A 43 10.35 -5.70 -0.98
CA ARG A 43 10.85 -5.80 0.40
C ARG A 43 10.95 -4.46 1.13
N ALA A 44 10.53 -3.35 0.52
CA ALA A 44 10.66 -2.01 1.06
C ALA A 44 12.11 -1.64 1.48
N ASN A 45 13.10 -2.12 0.74
CA ASN A 45 14.51 -1.83 1.01
C ASN A 45 14.84 -0.38 0.60
N SER A 46 15.21 0.47 1.57
CA SER A 46 15.55 1.88 1.33
C SER A 46 16.86 2.09 0.55
N LYS A 47 17.73 1.06 0.49
CA LYS A 47 18.98 1.07 -0.28
C LYS A 47 18.82 0.66 -1.75
N SER A 48 17.61 0.39 -2.23
CA SER A 48 17.33 -0.04 -3.63
C SER A 48 17.69 0.99 -4.71
N ARG A 49 18.28 2.13 -4.34
CA ARG A 49 18.60 3.28 -5.20
C ARG A 49 19.99 3.21 -5.81
N THR A 50 20.88 2.45 -5.17
CA THR A 50 22.24 2.19 -5.65
C THR A 50 22.24 0.78 -6.22
N ILE A 51 22.41 0.67 -7.53
CA ILE A 51 22.58 -0.61 -8.20
C ILE A 51 24.01 -0.62 -8.72
N ASP A 52 24.91 -1.19 -7.94
CA ASP A 52 26.27 -1.43 -8.38
C ASP A 52 26.28 -2.83 -9.01
N ILE A 53 26.48 -2.87 -10.33
CA ILE A 53 26.72 -4.12 -11.05
C ILE A 53 28.15 -4.53 -10.66
N ASP A 54 28.32 -5.71 -10.09
CA ASP A 54 29.65 -6.18 -9.69
C ASP A 54 30.54 -6.30 -10.95
N ALA A 55 31.66 -5.55 -10.96
CA ALA A 55 32.72 -5.78 -11.92
C ALA A 55 33.42 -7.12 -11.61
N PRO A 56 34.00 -7.82 -12.61
CA PRO A 56 34.61 -9.13 -12.43
C PRO A 56 35.66 -9.15 -11.29
N GLU A 57 35.72 -10.27 -10.56
CA GLU A 57 36.56 -10.51 -9.37
C GLU A 57 38.08 -10.21 -9.54
N SER A 58 38.58 -9.98 -10.76
CA SER A 58 39.99 -9.73 -11.04
C SER A 58 40.53 -8.36 -10.58
N LEU A 59 39.69 -7.48 -10.03
CA LEU A 59 40.10 -6.13 -9.58
C LEU A 59 40.00 -5.90 -8.07
N ARG A 60 39.57 -6.89 -7.28
CA ARG A 60 39.51 -6.77 -5.81
C ARG A 60 40.77 -7.35 -5.17
N GLN A 61 41.87 -6.59 -5.20
CA GLN A 61 42.94 -6.76 -4.22
C GLN A 61 42.90 -5.61 -3.21
N ASP A 62 42.64 -6.02 -1.97
CA ASP A 62 42.99 -5.41 -0.69
C ASP A 62 42.81 -3.89 -0.53
N TYR A 63 41.64 -3.45 -0.07
CA TYR A 63 41.56 -2.41 0.98
C TYR A 63 40.32 -2.64 1.85
N SER A 64 40.56 -3.12 3.07
CA SER A 64 39.61 -3.02 4.18
C SER A 64 39.69 -1.62 4.80
N SER A 65 38.55 -1.17 5.34
CA SER A 65 38.32 0.00 6.21
C SER A 65 38.03 1.35 5.52
N ASP A 66 36.86 1.88 5.89
CA ASP A 66 36.43 3.29 5.85
C ASP A 66 36.75 4.12 4.61
N THR A 67 35.84 4.11 3.63
CA THR A 67 35.89 5.05 2.50
C THR A 67 34.61 5.89 2.40
N SER A 68 34.37 6.71 3.42
CA SER A 68 33.56 7.94 3.31
C SER A 68 34.42 9.18 2.97
N PHE A 69 35.73 9.00 2.75
CA PHE A 69 36.69 10.10 2.53
C PHE A 69 37.41 10.09 1.17
N LEU A 70 37.31 9.03 0.36
CA LEU A 70 38.10 8.89 -0.88
C LEU A 70 37.41 9.33 -2.18
N ASN A 71 36.13 9.71 -2.17
CA ASN A 71 35.45 10.20 -3.38
C ASN A 71 35.76 11.67 -3.73
N GLU A 72 36.60 12.36 -2.96
CA GLU A 72 36.88 13.78 -3.19
C GLU A 72 38.18 14.03 -3.98
N TRP A 73 39.02 13.01 -4.25
CA TRP A 73 40.38 13.21 -4.81
C TRP A 73 40.86 12.17 -5.84
N LEU A 74 39.99 11.65 -6.71
CA LEU A 74 40.42 10.91 -7.90
C LEU A 74 40.08 11.71 -9.17
N PRO A 75 41.05 12.00 -10.06
CA PRO A 75 40.77 12.63 -11.34
C PRO A 75 39.92 11.68 -12.19
N ASP A 76 38.91 12.24 -12.85
CA ASP A 76 38.08 11.58 -13.86
C ASP A 76 38.97 10.77 -14.81
N THR A 77 39.03 9.46 -14.61
CA THR A 77 39.59 8.53 -15.58
C THR A 77 38.41 7.79 -16.18
N GLU A 78 38.35 7.88 -17.51
CA GLU A 78 37.37 7.28 -18.40
C GLU A 78 37.23 5.77 -18.13
N ALA A 79 36.29 5.43 -17.26
CA ALA A 79 35.73 4.09 -17.18
C ALA A 79 34.26 4.21 -17.59
N GLU A 80 33.99 3.99 -18.89
CA GLU A 80 32.66 3.61 -19.37
C GLU A 80 32.29 2.26 -18.74
N ALA A 81 31.93 2.28 -17.45
CA ALA A 81 31.26 1.16 -16.82
C ALA A 81 29.79 1.22 -17.24
N ASP A 82 29.33 0.17 -17.94
CA ASP A 82 27.94 -0.14 -18.28
C ASP A 82 27.02 0.09 -17.08
N SER A 83 26.57 1.33 -16.87
CA SER A 83 25.80 1.69 -15.69
C SER A 83 24.41 2.09 -16.12
N VAL A 84 23.48 1.18 -15.87
CA VAL A 84 22.06 1.36 -16.18
C VAL A 84 21.52 2.54 -15.38
N SER A 85 20.95 3.53 -16.08
CA SER A 85 20.22 4.61 -15.45
C SER A 85 19.05 4.04 -14.64
N ILE A 86 18.96 4.40 -13.35
CA ILE A 86 17.84 3.98 -12.49
C ILE A 86 16.49 4.45 -13.01
N LEU A 87 16.45 5.60 -13.70
CA LEU A 87 15.22 6.11 -14.32
C LEU A 87 14.80 5.23 -15.50
N ASP A 88 15.76 4.77 -16.30
CA ASP A 88 15.49 3.87 -17.42
C ASP A 88 15.05 2.51 -16.91
N LEU A 89 15.66 2.03 -15.83
CA LEU A 89 15.24 0.81 -15.16
C LEU A 89 13.82 0.91 -14.60
N VAL A 90 13.48 2.01 -13.91
CA VAL A 90 12.13 2.26 -13.39
C VAL A 90 11.13 2.32 -14.54
N THR A 91 11.42 3.07 -15.60
CA THR A 91 10.57 3.15 -16.79
C THR A 91 10.35 1.78 -17.42
N ALA A 92 11.43 1.02 -17.65
CA ALA A 92 11.35 -0.31 -18.24
C ALA A 92 10.54 -1.29 -17.37
N VAL A 93 10.76 -1.26 -16.06
CA VAL A 93 9.99 -2.08 -15.10
C VAL A 93 8.51 -1.71 -15.14
N PHE A 94 8.16 -0.42 -15.06
CA PHE A 94 6.76 0.02 -15.08
C PHE A 94 6.08 -0.30 -16.42
N LEU A 95 6.78 -0.19 -17.55
CA LEU A 95 6.25 -0.59 -18.86
C LEU A 95 5.98 -2.10 -18.95
N CYS A 96 6.72 -2.93 -18.21
CA CYS A 96 6.55 -4.39 -18.20
C CYS A 96 5.55 -4.88 -17.15
N CYS A 97 5.20 -4.08 -16.15
CA CYS A 97 4.25 -4.47 -15.10
C CYS A 97 2.79 -4.24 -15.52
N ASP A 98 1.87 -5.08 -15.02
CA ASP A 98 0.43 -4.79 -15.08
C ASP A 98 0.06 -3.65 -14.10
N SER A 99 -1.13 -3.10 -14.27
CA SER A 99 -1.58 -1.95 -13.47
C SER A 99 -1.73 -2.26 -11.98
N LEU A 100 -1.93 -3.54 -11.60
CA LEU A 100 -1.99 -3.98 -10.21
C LEU A 100 -0.61 -4.02 -9.58
N LEU A 101 0.39 -4.59 -10.25
CA LEU A 101 1.77 -4.61 -9.78
C LEU A 101 2.36 -3.19 -9.74
N GLN A 102 2.04 -2.33 -10.71
CA GLN A 102 2.42 -0.91 -10.68
C GLN A 102 1.91 -0.21 -9.41
N GLN A 103 0.67 -0.48 -8.99
CA GLN A 103 0.10 0.04 -7.73
C GLN A 103 0.92 -0.39 -6.50
N VAL A 104 1.30 -1.66 -6.44
CA VAL A 104 2.10 -2.21 -5.33
C VAL A 104 3.50 -1.60 -5.32
N LEU A 105 4.16 -1.53 -6.48
CA LEU A 105 5.47 -0.90 -6.62
C LEU A 105 5.42 0.56 -6.22
N MET A 106 4.38 1.32 -6.59
CA MET A 106 4.22 2.73 -6.21
C MET A 106 4.13 2.91 -4.69
N VAL A 107 3.36 2.07 -4.00
CA VAL A 107 3.26 2.09 -2.52
C VAL A 107 4.59 1.78 -1.88
N LYS A 108 5.29 0.75 -2.36
CA LYS A 108 6.56 0.30 -1.79
C LYS A 108 7.68 1.32 -2.06
N MET A 109 7.76 1.88 -3.26
CA MET A 109 8.64 2.99 -3.60
C MET A 109 8.40 4.20 -2.69
N SER A 110 7.14 4.55 -2.42
CA SER A 110 6.78 5.64 -1.50
C SER A 110 7.29 5.38 -0.08
N ARG A 111 7.14 4.14 0.42
CA ARG A 111 7.69 3.72 1.74
C ARG A 111 9.21 3.78 1.77
N CYS A 112 9.88 3.49 0.65
CA CYS A 112 11.31 3.65 0.47
C CYS A 112 11.73 5.11 0.18
N HIS A 113 10.82 6.09 0.31
CA HIS A 113 11.06 7.51 0.02
C HIS A 113 11.55 7.82 -1.40
N PHE A 114 11.28 6.96 -2.39
CA PHE A 114 11.65 7.22 -3.79
C PHE A 114 10.85 8.40 -4.35
N ALA A 115 11.44 9.10 -5.33
CA ALA A 115 10.67 9.89 -6.27
C ALA A 115 9.74 8.95 -7.06
N LEU A 116 8.43 9.23 -7.00
CA LEU A 116 7.42 8.40 -7.65
C LEU A 116 7.25 8.82 -9.11
N PRO A 117 7.18 7.86 -10.06
CA PRO A 117 6.93 8.19 -11.46
C PRO A 117 5.51 8.74 -11.62
N LEU A 118 5.41 10.01 -12.02
CA LEU A 118 4.15 10.67 -12.36
C LEU A 118 3.76 10.41 -13.82
N LEU A 119 4.77 10.41 -14.69
CA LEU A 119 4.67 10.23 -16.13
C LEU A 119 5.52 9.02 -16.53
N LEU A 120 4.95 8.15 -17.36
CA LEU A 120 5.61 6.98 -17.92
C LEU A 120 5.72 7.17 -19.45
N PRO A 121 6.91 7.47 -19.99
CA PRO A 121 7.10 7.49 -21.42
C PRO A 121 7.13 6.06 -21.98
N ASP A 122 6.49 5.85 -23.14
CA ASP A 122 6.59 4.62 -23.94
C ASP A 122 7.30 4.94 -25.26
N PRO A 123 8.64 4.78 -25.33
CA PRO A 123 9.41 5.06 -26.55
C PRO A 123 8.93 4.26 -27.77
N GLY A 124 8.37 3.06 -27.55
CA GLY A 124 7.86 2.21 -28.61
C GLY A 124 6.58 2.73 -29.26
N LYS A 125 5.80 3.55 -28.53
CA LYS A 125 4.54 4.13 -29.01
C LYS A 125 4.62 5.63 -29.24
N GLY A 126 5.67 6.30 -28.77
CA GLY A 126 5.78 7.76 -28.79
C GLY A 126 4.74 8.45 -27.91
N SER A 127 4.14 7.74 -26.95
CA SER A 127 3.15 8.28 -26.02
C SER A 127 3.73 8.42 -24.62
N VAL A 128 3.06 9.22 -23.81
CA VAL A 128 3.34 9.36 -22.38
C VAL A 128 2.05 9.05 -21.64
N THR A 129 2.14 8.24 -20.59
CA THR A 129 1.01 7.88 -19.73
C THR A 129 1.17 8.52 -18.36
N PHE A 130 0.12 9.15 -17.86
CA PHE A 130 0.02 9.68 -16.52
C PHE A 130 -0.47 8.58 -15.57
N LEU A 131 0.33 8.27 -14.53
CA LEU A 131 0.17 7.09 -13.68
C LEU A 131 -0.80 7.28 -12.49
N LEU A 132 -1.98 7.85 -12.75
CA LEU A 132 -2.97 8.19 -11.71
C LEU A 132 -3.51 6.94 -10.99
N TRP A 133 -3.82 5.88 -11.73
CA TRP A 133 -4.28 4.60 -11.19
C TRP A 133 -3.22 3.96 -10.31
N ALA A 134 -1.96 3.93 -10.76
CA ALA A 134 -0.85 3.40 -9.97
C ALA A 134 -0.62 4.17 -8.65
N MET A 135 -0.93 5.48 -8.63
CA MET A 135 -0.81 6.32 -7.43
C MET A 135 -1.97 6.22 -6.43
N ARG A 136 -3.13 5.68 -6.82
CA ARG A 136 -4.32 5.57 -5.94
C ARG A 136 -4.04 4.95 -4.55
N PRO A 137 -3.32 3.83 -4.42
CA PRO A 137 -3.08 3.23 -3.10
C PRO A 137 -2.03 3.99 -2.27
N VAL A 138 -1.32 4.98 -2.82
CA VAL A 138 -0.34 5.76 -2.07
C VAL A 138 -1.07 6.78 -1.19
N VAL A 139 -1.14 6.48 0.10
CA VAL A 139 -1.79 7.32 1.11
C VAL A 139 -0.75 7.97 2.00
N HIS A 140 -0.89 9.28 2.21
CA HIS A 140 -0.06 10.05 3.14
C HIS A 140 -0.92 10.80 4.16
N LYS A 141 -0.26 11.23 5.25
CA LYS A 141 -0.84 12.13 6.25
C LYS A 141 -0.67 13.58 5.79
N TRP A 142 -1.78 14.26 5.57
CA TRP A 142 -1.87 15.63 5.11
C TRP A 142 -2.38 16.54 6.23
N ARG A 143 -1.98 17.81 6.24
CA ARG A 143 -2.62 18.84 7.07
C ARG A 143 -3.60 19.63 6.20
N PRO A 144 -4.88 19.76 6.60
CA PRO A 144 -5.85 20.58 5.88
C PRO A 144 -5.37 22.03 5.74
N HIS A 145 -5.64 22.66 4.59
CA HIS A 145 -5.32 24.09 4.37
C HIS A 145 -6.38 25.04 4.93
N ASP A 146 -7.59 24.56 5.23
CA ASP A 146 -8.69 25.40 5.69
C ASP A 146 -8.53 25.82 7.15
N GLY A 147 -8.75 27.12 7.41
CA GLY A 147 -8.43 27.79 8.68
C GLY A 147 -9.12 27.24 9.93
N GLU A 148 -10.26 26.55 9.79
CA GLU A 148 -11.03 25.99 10.91
C GLU A 148 -10.56 24.57 11.33
N THR A 149 -9.85 23.83 10.47
CA THR A 149 -9.46 22.42 10.70
C THR A 149 -7.94 22.20 10.84
N ARG A 150 -7.19 23.23 11.26
CA ARG A 150 -5.73 23.10 11.55
C ARG A 150 -5.40 22.12 12.69
N LYS A 151 -6.40 21.60 13.42
CA LYS A 151 -6.22 20.60 14.48
C LYS A 151 -6.44 19.20 13.93
N GLY A 152 -5.43 18.64 13.27
CA GLY A 152 -5.42 17.23 12.90
C GLY A 152 -4.64 16.92 11.62
N TYR A 153 -4.39 15.64 11.39
CA TYR A 153 -3.89 15.11 10.12
C TYR A 153 -4.99 14.28 9.47
N ARG A 154 -5.20 14.48 8.17
CA ARG A 154 -6.09 13.67 7.35
C ARG A 154 -5.26 12.71 6.51
N GLU A 155 -5.69 11.47 6.40
CA GLU A 155 -5.06 10.49 5.51
C GLU A 155 -5.87 10.37 4.22
N ASP A 156 -5.26 10.72 3.09
CA ASP A 156 -5.89 10.64 1.76
C ASP A 156 -4.88 10.15 0.71
N SER A 157 -5.42 9.60 -0.37
CA SER A 157 -4.66 9.15 -1.53
C SER A 157 -4.04 10.32 -2.30
N MET A 158 -2.77 10.18 -2.70
CA MET A 158 -2.07 11.13 -3.57
C MET A 158 -2.84 11.42 -4.87
N ALA A 159 -3.56 10.44 -5.41
CA ALA A 159 -4.33 10.59 -6.65
C ALA A 159 -5.56 11.51 -6.52
N THR A 160 -6.06 11.71 -5.29
CA THR A 160 -7.30 12.47 -5.05
C THR A 160 -7.07 13.77 -4.27
N THR A 161 -5.94 13.89 -3.59
CA THR A 161 -5.62 15.05 -2.78
C THR A 161 -5.26 16.24 -3.66
N SER A 162 -5.98 17.35 -3.46
CA SER A 162 -5.63 18.64 -4.06
C SER A 162 -4.30 19.11 -3.49
N MET A 163 -3.26 19.16 -4.32
CA MET A 163 -1.92 19.55 -3.91
C MET A 163 -1.31 20.55 -4.90
N PRO A 164 -0.49 21.49 -4.41
CA PRO A 164 0.25 22.38 -5.29
C PRO A 164 1.37 21.61 -5.99
N ILE A 165 1.49 21.77 -7.31
CA ILE A 165 2.60 21.21 -8.09
C ILE A 165 3.70 22.26 -8.20
N ILE A 166 4.93 21.86 -7.87
CA ILE A 166 6.12 22.68 -8.04
C ILE A 166 7.04 21.96 -9.02
N SER A 167 7.29 22.59 -10.17
CA SER A 167 8.17 22.05 -11.21
C SER A 167 9.52 22.73 -11.16
N PHE A 168 10.59 21.94 -11.26
CA PHE A 168 11.95 22.44 -11.40
C PHE A 168 12.43 22.13 -12.82
N VAL A 169 12.90 23.16 -13.50
CA VAL A 169 13.46 23.08 -14.84
C VAL A 169 14.88 23.64 -14.77
N ARG A 170 15.83 22.92 -15.36
CA ARG A 170 17.18 23.42 -15.60
C ARG A 170 17.15 24.08 -16.98
N LEU A 171 17.84 25.20 -17.13
CA LEU A 171 17.96 25.90 -18.41
C LEU A 171 19.43 26.01 -18.78
N GLY A 172 19.77 25.39 -19.92
CA GLY A 172 21.10 25.40 -20.51
C GLY A 172 22.18 24.69 -19.69
N ASP A 173 23.42 24.94 -20.08
CA ASP A 173 24.61 24.31 -19.51
C ASP A 173 24.98 24.82 -18.11
N CYS A 174 24.31 24.29 -17.09
CA CYS A 174 24.65 24.49 -15.68
C CYS A 174 25.58 23.40 -15.12
N SER A 175 26.70 23.79 -14.52
CA SER A 175 27.60 22.90 -13.75
C SER A 175 27.00 22.39 -12.42
N VAL A 176 25.68 22.45 -12.25
CA VAL A 176 24.98 22.02 -11.03
C VAL A 176 23.80 21.16 -11.42
N SER A 177 23.68 20.00 -10.79
CA SER A 177 22.55 19.11 -11.00
C SER A 177 21.27 19.70 -10.41
N LYS A 178 20.18 19.64 -11.18
CA LYS A 178 18.83 19.99 -10.71
C LYS A 178 18.44 19.17 -9.48
N SER A 179 18.68 17.85 -9.54
CA SER A 179 18.36 16.91 -8.46
C SER A 179 19.18 17.19 -7.19
N GLU A 180 20.46 17.54 -7.32
CA GLU A 180 21.32 17.92 -6.19
C GLU A 180 20.75 19.14 -5.43
N ARG A 181 20.29 20.16 -6.17
CA ARG A 181 19.66 21.35 -5.56
C ARG A 181 18.33 21.02 -4.88
N ILE A 182 17.48 20.23 -5.53
CA ILE A 182 16.19 19.83 -4.96
C ILE A 182 16.41 19.00 -3.70
N ASN A 183 17.34 18.04 -3.73
CA ASN A 183 17.72 17.26 -2.55
C ASN A 183 18.19 18.17 -1.43
N SER A 184 19.08 19.14 -1.68
CA SER A 184 19.56 20.04 -0.63
C SER A 184 18.43 20.83 0.08
N VAL A 185 17.29 21.00 -0.58
CA VAL A 185 16.13 21.77 -0.07
C VAL A 185 15.12 20.87 0.61
N LEU A 186 14.84 19.71 0.02
CA LEU A 186 13.78 18.80 0.44
C LEU A 186 14.26 17.67 1.36
N SER A 187 15.54 17.27 1.29
CA SER A 187 16.07 16.19 2.13
C SER A 187 16.14 16.59 3.61
N ASN A 188 15.75 15.64 4.45
CA ASN A 188 16.20 15.59 5.84
C ASN A 188 17.60 14.94 5.84
N GLU A 189 18.43 15.23 6.84
CA GLU A 189 19.89 14.97 6.87
C GLU A 189 20.32 13.51 6.60
N ASN A 190 19.39 12.56 6.48
CA ASN A 190 19.67 11.12 6.36
C ASN A 190 19.38 10.52 4.96
N HIS A 191 18.59 11.15 4.07
CA HIS A 191 18.21 10.54 2.78
C HIS A 191 17.94 11.55 1.64
N GLU A 192 18.52 11.33 0.46
CA GLU A 192 18.20 12.06 -0.77
C GLU A 192 16.88 11.57 -1.39
N PHE A 193 16.10 12.41 -2.08
CA PHE A 193 14.84 11.97 -2.73
C PHE A 193 15.03 11.63 -4.21
N PHE A 194 15.90 12.38 -4.89
CA PHE A 194 16.17 12.26 -6.32
C PHE A 194 17.59 11.72 -6.53
N VAL A 195 17.76 10.72 -7.39
CA VAL A 195 19.11 10.27 -7.76
C VAL A 195 19.78 11.36 -8.59
N HIS A 196 21.04 11.65 -8.29
CA HIS A 196 21.85 12.58 -9.07
C HIS A 196 23.11 11.90 -9.58
N ARG A 197 23.28 11.86 -10.90
CA ARG A 197 24.60 11.84 -11.54
C ARG A 197 24.76 13.17 -12.27
N ALA A 198 25.98 13.67 -12.37
CA ALA A 198 26.29 14.86 -13.14
C ALA A 198 26.07 14.55 -14.62
N ILE A 199 24.83 14.72 -15.10
CA ILE A 199 24.47 14.54 -16.51
C ILE A 199 24.26 15.94 -17.10
N TYR A 200 24.96 16.19 -18.20
CA TYR A 200 24.88 17.40 -19.00
C TYR A 200 23.71 17.29 -19.99
N PHE A 201 22.92 18.34 -20.11
CA PHE A 201 21.89 18.52 -21.14
C PHE A 201 22.03 19.93 -21.71
N GLY A 202 21.96 20.04 -23.04
CA GLY A 202 22.32 21.21 -23.83
C GLY A 202 21.21 22.24 -24.09
N ASP A 203 21.55 23.25 -24.89
CA ASP A 203 21.09 24.65 -24.81
C ASP A 203 19.76 25.05 -25.50
N GLU A 204 18.84 24.16 -25.88
CA GLU A 204 17.62 24.54 -26.67
C GLU A 204 16.35 24.91 -25.85
N GLU A 205 16.44 25.06 -24.53
CA GLU A 205 15.25 25.02 -23.65
C GLU A 205 14.50 26.35 -23.43
N CYS A 206 15.12 27.50 -23.75
CA CYS A 206 14.50 28.81 -23.49
C CYS A 206 13.35 29.16 -24.44
N GLU A 207 13.37 28.67 -25.69
CA GLU A 207 12.38 28.99 -26.71
C GLU A 207 11.10 28.12 -26.56
N PHE A 208 11.26 26.90 -26.03
CA PHE A 208 10.16 26.00 -25.67
C PHE A 208 9.33 26.52 -24.49
N LEU A 209 9.97 27.10 -23.46
CA LEU A 209 9.26 27.67 -22.31
C LEU A 209 8.47 28.93 -22.67
N SER A 210 8.89 29.71 -23.66
CA SER A 210 8.14 30.90 -24.09
C SER A 210 6.89 30.58 -24.92
N SER A 211 6.85 29.44 -25.60
CA SER A 211 5.79 29.09 -26.57
C SER A 211 4.64 28.26 -25.97
N ASN A 212 4.86 27.54 -24.87
CA ASN A 212 3.90 26.56 -24.33
C ASN A 212 3.44 26.83 -22.87
N PHE A 213 3.77 27.97 -22.28
CA PHE A 213 3.54 28.19 -20.84
C PHE A 213 2.16 28.77 -20.52
N ASN A 214 1.43 28.08 -19.65
CA ASN A 214 0.12 28.52 -19.15
C ASN A 214 0.29 29.67 -18.14
N SER A 215 -0.42 30.78 -18.35
CA SER A 215 -0.39 32.03 -17.56
C SER A 215 -0.81 31.88 -16.09
N ASN A 216 -1.36 30.72 -15.69
CA ASN A 216 -1.80 30.44 -14.32
C ASN A 216 -0.70 29.91 -13.38
N SER A 217 0.48 29.56 -13.91
CA SER A 217 1.60 29.03 -13.11
C SER A 217 2.58 30.14 -12.71
N THR A 218 3.16 30.04 -11.50
CA THR A 218 4.09 31.07 -11.00
C THR A 218 5.52 30.57 -11.15
N MET A 219 6.29 31.20 -12.03
CA MET A 219 7.67 30.82 -12.30
C MET A 219 8.65 31.55 -11.38
N PHE A 220 9.69 30.82 -10.95
CA PHE A 220 10.83 31.38 -10.24
C PHE A 220 12.12 30.94 -10.90
N LEU A 221 13.06 31.87 -11.05
CA LEU A 221 14.37 31.63 -11.63
C LEU A 221 15.40 31.58 -10.51
N VAL A 222 16.02 30.40 -10.35
CA VAL A 222 17.13 30.20 -9.43
C VAL A 222 18.44 30.44 -10.19
N ILE A 223 19.20 31.45 -9.78
CA ILE A 223 20.39 31.91 -10.50
C ILE A 223 21.61 31.82 -9.57
N ASP A 224 22.77 31.41 -10.11
CA ASP A 224 24.04 31.46 -9.37
C ASP A 224 24.37 32.91 -8.98
N GLN A 225 24.68 33.16 -7.71
CA GLN A 225 25.00 34.49 -7.20
C GLN A 225 26.18 35.13 -7.94
N ARG A 226 27.10 34.35 -8.53
CA ARG A 226 28.20 34.87 -9.35
C ARG A 226 27.72 35.55 -10.63
N ASN A 227 26.57 35.15 -11.15
CA ASN A 227 25.96 35.73 -12.36
C ASN A 227 25.14 36.98 -12.06
N ARG A 228 25.06 37.41 -10.80
CA ARG A 228 24.31 38.61 -10.39
C ARG A 228 24.86 39.90 -11.02
N THR A 229 26.14 39.91 -11.39
CA THR A 229 26.83 41.06 -11.99
C THR A 229 27.22 40.82 -13.46
N ASP A 230 26.85 39.68 -14.05
CA ASP A 230 27.16 39.38 -15.44
C ASP A 230 26.17 40.09 -16.38
N GLU A 231 26.66 41.05 -17.16
CA GLU A 231 25.83 41.90 -18.01
C GLU A 231 25.14 41.12 -19.14
N LYS A 232 25.74 40.04 -19.65
CA LYS A 232 25.13 39.19 -20.69
C LYS A 232 23.98 38.37 -20.11
N VAL A 233 24.16 37.83 -18.91
CA VAL A 233 23.12 37.09 -18.19
C VAL A 233 21.97 38.02 -17.82
N LEU A 234 22.26 39.23 -17.31
CA LEU A 234 21.23 40.21 -16.94
C LEU A 234 20.40 40.68 -18.15
N LYS A 235 21.01 40.84 -19.34
CA LYS A 235 20.28 41.15 -20.58
C LYS A 235 19.32 40.02 -20.98
N LYS A 236 19.78 38.76 -20.94
CA LYS A 236 18.92 37.58 -21.21
C LYS A 236 17.79 37.46 -20.19
N LEU A 237 18.07 37.64 -18.90
CA LEU A 237 17.05 37.61 -17.84
C LEU A 237 16.01 38.70 -18.01
N LYS A 238 16.39 39.90 -18.47
CA LYS A 238 15.45 41.00 -18.76
C LYS A 238 14.51 40.66 -19.91
N LEU A 239 15.02 40.04 -20.98
CA LEU A 239 14.20 39.56 -22.10
C LEU A 239 13.20 38.48 -21.64
N LEU A 240 13.69 37.50 -20.87
CA LEU A 240 12.85 36.43 -20.34
C LEU A 240 11.81 36.96 -19.34
N SER A 241 12.19 37.91 -18.48
CA SER A 241 11.29 38.58 -17.53
C SER A 241 10.13 39.27 -18.23
N ASN A 242 10.41 39.92 -19.37
CA ASN A 242 9.39 40.57 -20.18
C ASN A 242 8.47 39.55 -20.87
N SER A 243 9.05 38.48 -21.43
CA SER A 243 8.29 37.43 -22.11
C SER A 243 7.36 36.64 -21.18
N LEU A 244 7.76 36.47 -19.92
CA LEU A 244 7.05 35.65 -18.92
C LEU A 244 6.37 36.48 -17.82
N SER A 245 6.33 37.81 -17.97
CA SER A 245 5.74 38.75 -16.99
C SER A 245 6.25 38.58 -15.54
N LEU A 246 7.55 38.34 -15.38
CA LEU A 246 8.19 38.15 -14.07
C LEU A 246 8.56 39.49 -13.42
N ASN A 247 8.54 39.54 -12.08
CA ASN A 247 9.00 40.68 -11.29
C ASN A 247 10.21 40.30 -10.42
N GLN A 248 10.80 41.27 -9.70
CA GLN A 248 12.00 41.05 -8.89
C GLN A 248 11.86 39.94 -7.83
N ASN A 249 10.65 39.67 -7.34
CA ASN A 249 10.41 38.61 -6.36
C ASN A 249 10.49 37.21 -6.98
N ASN A 250 10.45 37.09 -8.32
CA ASN A 250 10.57 35.82 -9.04
C ASN A 250 12.01 35.32 -9.18
N PHE A 251 13.01 36.10 -8.74
CA PHE A 251 14.43 35.74 -8.86
C PHE A 251 15.02 35.34 -7.50
N CYS A 252 15.65 34.16 -7.46
CA CYS A 252 16.35 33.66 -6.27
C CYS A 252 17.83 33.45 -6.59
N PHE A 253 18.70 34.31 -6.04
CA PHE A 253 20.14 34.17 -6.20
C PHE A 253 20.73 33.24 -5.13
N MET A 254 21.48 32.23 -5.56
CA MET A 254 22.04 31.20 -4.67
C MET A 254 23.56 31.17 -4.74
N ASP A 255 24.21 31.10 -3.57
CA ASP A 255 25.66 30.93 -3.47
C ASP A 255 26.03 29.45 -3.34
N LYS A 256 26.76 28.88 -4.30
CA LYS A 256 27.23 27.47 -4.20
C LYS A 256 27.88 27.15 -2.85
N ARG A 257 28.58 28.11 -2.23
CA ARG A 257 29.33 27.92 -0.96
C ARG A 257 28.44 27.96 0.29
N ASN A 258 27.21 28.47 0.20
CA ASN A 258 26.32 28.64 1.36
C ASN A 258 25.05 27.78 1.25
N LYS A 259 25.23 26.45 1.32
CA LYS A 259 24.15 25.46 1.21
C LYS A 259 23.00 25.71 2.21
N LYS A 260 23.32 26.03 3.47
CA LYS A 260 22.33 26.27 4.53
C LYS A 260 21.45 27.49 4.24
N LYS A 261 22.04 28.63 3.86
CA LYS A 261 21.28 29.84 3.51
C LYS A 261 20.40 29.61 2.29
N ASN A 262 20.93 28.98 1.24
CA ASN A 262 20.15 28.67 0.03
C ASN A 262 18.94 27.79 0.34
N LYS A 263 19.12 26.76 1.20
CA LYS A 263 18.03 25.90 1.68
C LYS A 263 16.94 26.74 2.34
N THR A 264 17.29 27.56 3.34
CA THR A 264 16.30 28.39 4.05
C THR A 264 15.62 29.40 3.14
N THR A 265 16.34 30.02 2.21
CA THR A 265 15.77 30.97 1.24
C THR A 265 14.77 30.28 0.33
N LEU A 266 15.12 29.14 -0.28
CA LEU A 266 14.20 28.45 -1.19
C LEU A 266 12.97 27.88 -0.45
N GLN A 267 13.16 27.33 0.75
CA GLN A 267 12.05 26.85 1.59
C GLN A 267 11.07 27.99 1.93
N LYS A 268 11.59 29.17 2.29
CA LYS A 268 10.76 30.34 2.58
C LYS A 268 9.99 30.80 1.35
N THR A 269 10.66 30.94 0.21
CA THR A 269 10.03 31.34 -1.06
C THR A 269 8.93 30.37 -1.47
N ILE A 270 9.19 29.07 -1.43
CA ILE A 270 8.18 28.03 -1.71
C ILE A 270 7.00 28.18 -0.75
N THR A 271 7.25 28.26 0.56
CA THR A 271 6.19 28.38 1.58
C THR A 271 5.31 29.62 1.36
N ASP A 272 5.92 30.77 1.08
CA ASP A 272 5.19 32.03 0.84
C ASP A 272 4.27 31.95 -0.39
N ILE A 273 4.65 31.21 -1.43
CA ILE A 273 3.80 30.98 -2.62
C ILE A 273 2.64 30.05 -2.28
N LEU A 274 2.93 28.95 -1.59
CA LEU A 274 1.92 27.97 -1.19
C LEU A 274 0.85 28.61 -0.30
N LEU A 275 1.23 29.57 0.55
CA LEU A 275 0.29 30.34 1.38
C LEU A 275 -0.55 31.35 0.60
N LYS A 276 -0.06 31.85 -0.55
CA LYS A 276 -0.73 32.89 -1.35
C LYS A 276 -1.65 32.32 -2.42
N LYS A 277 -1.39 31.11 -2.94
CA LYS A 277 -2.25 30.47 -3.95
C LYS A 277 -3.36 29.66 -3.28
N LYS A 278 -4.62 29.91 -3.66
CA LYS A 278 -5.69 28.92 -3.48
C LYS A 278 -5.39 27.75 -4.42
N ILE A 279 -5.28 26.54 -3.87
CA ILE A 279 -5.03 25.34 -4.67
C ILE A 279 -6.26 25.09 -5.55
N ALA A 280 -6.08 25.15 -6.88
CA ALA A 280 -7.11 24.78 -7.83
C ALA A 280 -7.28 23.25 -7.84
N THR A 281 -8.52 22.77 -7.78
CA THR A 281 -8.88 21.39 -7.47
C THR A 281 -8.88 20.40 -8.64
N LYS A 282 -8.38 20.77 -9.81
CA LYS A 282 -8.45 19.88 -10.99
C LYS A 282 -7.26 20.08 -11.92
N VAL A 283 -6.39 19.07 -11.98
CA VAL A 283 -5.59 18.79 -13.19
C VAL A 283 -6.57 18.11 -14.15
N GLN A 284 -7.38 18.88 -14.86
CA GLN A 284 -8.30 18.33 -15.86
C GLN A 284 -7.95 18.91 -17.24
N GLN A 285 -7.48 18.01 -18.13
CA GLN A 285 -7.52 18.11 -19.60
C GLN A 285 -6.82 19.31 -20.27
N GLU A 286 -5.52 19.49 -20.05
CA GLU A 286 -4.71 20.38 -20.90
C GLU A 286 -3.51 19.69 -21.59
N LEU A 287 -3.29 18.40 -21.34
CA LEU A 287 -2.20 17.64 -21.98
C LEU A 287 -2.80 16.48 -22.78
N ASN A 288 -2.40 16.33 -24.06
CA ASN A 288 -2.67 15.16 -24.91
C ASN A 288 -1.88 13.92 -24.40
N THR A 289 -2.07 13.57 -23.13
CA THR A 289 -1.34 12.51 -22.43
C THR A 289 -2.34 11.42 -22.03
N GLU A 290 -1.98 10.16 -22.24
CA GLU A 290 -2.80 9.03 -21.81
C GLU A 290 -2.88 9.01 -20.28
N ILE A 291 -4.00 8.56 -19.71
CA ILE A 291 -4.11 8.36 -18.25
C ILE A 291 -4.40 6.88 -18.03
N ASP A 292 -3.57 6.21 -17.24
CA ASP A 292 -3.66 4.77 -16.95
C ASP A 292 -5.01 4.38 -16.30
N GLU A 293 -5.66 5.29 -15.60
CA GLU A 293 -6.99 5.11 -15.03
C GLU A 293 -8.08 4.95 -16.11
N TYR A 294 -7.88 5.53 -17.30
CA TYR A 294 -8.82 5.43 -18.43
C TYR A 294 -8.64 4.16 -19.26
N VAL A 295 -7.76 3.24 -18.83
CA VAL A 295 -7.75 1.87 -19.34
C VAL A 295 -9.09 1.20 -18.98
N ASP A 296 -9.67 0.52 -19.96
CA ASP A 296 -11.03 -0.05 -19.91
C ASP A 296 -11.32 -0.84 -18.64
N LEU A 297 -10.39 -1.71 -18.22
CA LEU A 297 -10.53 -2.54 -17.01
C LEU A 297 -10.57 -1.72 -15.72
N CYS A 298 -9.70 -0.71 -15.59
CA CYS A 298 -9.62 0.17 -14.42
C CYS A 298 -10.88 1.01 -14.29
N THR A 299 -11.31 1.64 -15.39
CA THR A 299 -12.50 2.49 -15.43
C THR A 299 -13.78 1.69 -15.13
N LYS A 300 -13.96 0.53 -15.77
CA LYS A 300 -15.14 -0.34 -15.53
C LYS A 300 -15.19 -0.83 -14.09
N SER A 301 -14.06 -1.28 -13.55
CA SER A 301 -13.98 -1.77 -12.17
C SER A 301 -14.30 -0.66 -11.17
N LYS A 302 -13.71 0.51 -11.34
CA LYS A 302 -13.97 1.67 -10.48
C LYS A 302 -15.43 2.12 -10.56
N HIS A 303 -15.99 2.26 -11.76
CA HIS A 303 -17.40 2.62 -11.92
C HIS A 303 -18.34 1.61 -11.24
N SER A 304 -18.02 0.31 -11.32
CA SER A 304 -18.78 -0.72 -10.62
C SER A 304 -18.72 -0.56 -9.10
N VAL A 305 -17.55 -0.25 -8.54
CA VAL A 305 -17.37 0.02 -7.10
C VAL A 305 -18.10 1.30 -6.69
N ASP A 306 -17.96 2.38 -7.45
CA ASP A 306 -18.61 3.67 -7.20
C ASP A 306 -20.13 3.56 -7.26
N SER A 307 -20.67 2.77 -8.21
CA SER A 307 -22.10 2.48 -8.29
C SER A 307 -22.60 1.71 -7.06
N MET A 308 -21.84 0.71 -6.61
CA MET A 308 -22.16 -0.07 -5.43
C MET A 308 -22.12 0.79 -4.15
N LEU A 309 -21.05 1.56 -3.94
CA LEU A 309 -20.83 2.36 -2.73
C LEU A 309 -21.58 3.70 -2.74
N GLY A 310 -21.88 4.25 -3.91
CA GLY A 310 -22.68 5.47 -4.07
C GLY A 310 -24.10 5.31 -3.51
N ASN A 311 -24.65 4.09 -3.57
CA ASN A 311 -25.91 3.74 -2.92
C ASN A 311 -25.77 3.62 -1.39
N VAL A 312 -24.61 3.17 -0.90
CA VAL A 312 -24.30 3.03 0.54
C VAL A 312 -24.10 4.38 1.23
N ASN A 313 -23.46 5.35 0.55
CA ASN A 313 -23.26 6.71 1.09
C ASN A 313 -24.58 7.46 1.34
N LYS A 314 -25.70 7.03 0.74
CA LYS A 314 -27.04 7.61 0.99
C LYS A 314 -27.74 7.02 2.21
N SER A 315 -27.35 5.82 2.67
CA SER A 315 -28.06 5.06 3.71
C SER A 315 -27.28 4.89 5.02
N ASN A 316 -26.09 5.49 5.16
CA ASN A 316 -25.19 5.36 6.31
C ASN A 316 -24.92 3.90 6.73
N ALA A 317 -23.82 3.35 6.19
CA ALA A 317 -23.14 2.09 6.51
C ALA A 317 -23.40 0.91 5.56
N ILE A 318 -22.31 0.22 5.17
CA ILE A 318 -22.39 -1.15 4.68
C ILE A 318 -22.88 -1.98 5.86
N MET A 319 -24.13 -2.46 5.78
CA MET A 319 -24.69 -3.30 6.82
C MET A 319 -24.14 -4.72 6.65
N LEU A 320 -23.50 -5.21 7.71
CA LEU A 320 -22.94 -6.56 7.85
C LEU A 320 -23.74 -7.33 8.90
N PRO A 321 -25.02 -7.67 8.61
CA PRO A 321 -25.96 -8.15 9.62
C PRO A 321 -25.64 -9.54 10.20
N CYS A 322 -24.82 -10.35 9.52
CA CYS A 322 -24.42 -11.67 10.00
C CYS A 322 -23.21 -11.60 10.93
N GLN A 323 -22.43 -10.52 10.86
CA GLN A 323 -21.36 -10.19 11.79
C GLN A 323 -21.88 -9.45 13.04
N GLY A 324 -20.99 -9.16 13.98
CA GLY A 324 -21.33 -8.51 15.25
C GLY A 324 -22.01 -9.47 16.23
N GLU A 325 -23.15 -9.09 16.80
CA GLU A 325 -23.76 -9.79 17.94
C GLU A 325 -24.06 -11.28 17.66
N LEU A 326 -24.61 -11.60 16.49
CA LEU A 326 -24.91 -13.00 16.11
C LEU A 326 -23.63 -13.84 16.05
N TRP A 327 -22.56 -13.28 15.51
CA TRP A 327 -21.28 -13.96 15.39
C TRP A 327 -20.55 -14.07 16.74
N HIS A 328 -20.61 -13.05 17.60
CA HIS A 328 -20.09 -13.13 18.96
C HIS A 328 -20.82 -14.19 19.80
N LYS A 329 -22.15 -14.28 19.71
CA LYS A 329 -22.93 -15.34 20.37
C LYS A 329 -22.58 -16.72 19.83
N TRP A 330 -22.38 -16.85 18.52
CA TRP A 330 -21.91 -18.11 17.92
C TRP A 330 -20.53 -18.50 18.45
N ALA A 331 -19.60 -17.56 18.55
CA ALA A 331 -18.27 -17.78 19.09
C ALA A 331 -18.32 -18.23 20.56
N GLU A 332 -19.13 -17.57 21.40
CA GLU A 332 -19.34 -17.95 22.80
C GLU A 332 -19.88 -19.38 22.92
N LEU A 333 -20.91 -19.72 22.13
CA LEU A 333 -21.48 -21.07 22.12
C LEU A 333 -20.47 -22.13 21.64
N SER A 334 -19.64 -21.79 20.65
CA SER A 334 -18.61 -22.70 20.15
C SER A 334 -17.54 -22.97 21.21
N LYS A 335 -17.13 -21.93 21.97
CA LYS A 335 -16.21 -22.10 23.11
C LYS A 335 -16.86 -22.89 24.24
N GLU A 336 -18.14 -22.64 24.55
CA GLU A 336 -18.87 -23.35 25.59
C GLU A 336 -19.06 -24.83 25.24
N GLN A 337 -19.26 -25.17 23.97
CA GLN A 337 -19.35 -26.56 23.50
C GLN A 337 -18.10 -27.36 23.87
N CYS A 338 -16.91 -26.77 23.70
CA CYS A 338 -15.65 -27.40 24.05
C CYS A 338 -15.38 -27.39 25.56
N ARG A 339 -15.74 -26.30 26.26
CA ARG A 339 -15.39 -26.09 27.67
C ARG A 339 -16.36 -26.74 28.65
N SER A 340 -17.64 -26.81 28.31
CA SER A 340 -18.73 -27.29 29.17
C SER A 340 -18.77 -26.66 30.58
N LYS A 341 -18.33 -25.40 30.73
CA LYS A 341 -18.25 -24.69 32.03
C LYS A 341 -19.64 -24.53 32.68
N ARG A 342 -20.71 -24.37 31.88
CA ARG A 342 -22.07 -24.05 32.33
C ARG A 342 -23.02 -25.26 32.34
N ARG A 343 -22.50 -26.49 32.23
CA ARG A 343 -23.27 -27.75 32.13
C ARG A 343 -24.20 -28.07 33.32
N ARG A 344 -23.96 -27.50 34.51
CA ARG A 344 -24.82 -27.54 35.72
C ARG A 344 -25.52 -28.90 35.98
N GLY A 345 -24.77 -30.01 35.91
CA GLY A 345 -25.26 -31.36 36.24
C GLY A 345 -25.99 -32.13 35.13
N GLN A 346 -26.18 -31.54 33.94
CA GLN A 346 -26.73 -32.27 32.79
C GLN A 346 -25.76 -33.34 32.25
N THR A 347 -26.23 -34.29 31.42
CA THR A 347 -25.33 -35.16 30.66
C THR A 347 -24.62 -34.37 29.56
N PHE A 348 -23.44 -34.82 29.14
CA PHE A 348 -22.64 -34.13 28.11
C PHE A 348 -23.42 -34.06 26.78
N GLU A 349 -24.08 -35.16 26.43
CA GLU A 349 -24.88 -35.29 25.21
C GLU A 349 -26.12 -34.40 25.20
N ALA A 350 -26.81 -34.26 26.35
CA ALA A 350 -27.97 -33.37 26.45
C ALA A 350 -27.54 -31.91 26.36
N TYR A 351 -26.46 -31.55 27.06
CA TYR A 351 -25.92 -30.20 27.04
C TYR A 351 -25.42 -29.78 25.65
N ASN A 352 -24.70 -30.67 24.96
CA ASN A 352 -24.24 -30.42 23.60
C ASN A 352 -25.39 -30.29 22.59
N ARG A 353 -26.46 -31.07 22.75
CA ARG A 353 -27.67 -30.90 21.93
C ARG A 353 -28.30 -29.53 22.13
N GLU A 354 -28.41 -29.05 23.37
CA GLU A 354 -28.92 -27.70 23.65
C GLU A 354 -28.06 -26.60 22.99
N ILE A 355 -26.74 -26.73 23.04
CA ILE A 355 -25.82 -25.79 22.38
C ILE A 355 -26.01 -25.83 20.86
N GLU A 356 -26.11 -27.01 20.26
CA GLU A 356 -26.34 -27.15 18.82
C GLU A 356 -27.68 -26.58 18.38
N ASP A 357 -28.75 -26.77 19.15
CA ASP A 357 -30.06 -26.16 18.87
C ASP A 357 -29.98 -24.63 18.90
N ARG A 358 -29.27 -24.06 19.88
CA ARG A 358 -29.04 -22.60 19.95
C ARG A 358 -28.19 -22.09 18.80
N LYS A 359 -27.15 -22.83 18.39
CA LYS A 359 -26.34 -22.53 17.20
C LYS A 359 -27.21 -22.55 15.95
N LEU A 360 -28.08 -23.55 15.79
CA LEU A 360 -29.02 -23.63 14.67
C LEU A 360 -29.96 -22.42 14.63
N GLN A 361 -30.50 -21.98 15.77
CA GLN A 361 -31.31 -20.76 15.84
C GLN A 361 -30.53 -19.51 15.39
N LEU A 362 -29.25 -19.40 15.74
CA LEU A 362 -28.41 -18.30 15.24
C LEU A 362 -28.21 -18.36 13.72
N ARG A 363 -28.03 -19.56 13.13
CA ARG A 363 -27.96 -19.70 11.66
C ARG A 363 -29.26 -19.35 10.98
N GLN A 364 -30.40 -19.72 11.56
CA GLN A 364 -31.72 -19.31 11.06
C GLN A 364 -31.89 -17.78 11.09
N GLN A 365 -31.45 -17.14 12.18
CA GLN A 365 -31.46 -15.67 12.28
C GLN A 365 -30.56 -15.03 11.23
N GLN A 366 -29.31 -15.52 11.05
CA GLN A 366 -28.41 -15.03 10.00
C GLN A 366 -29.00 -15.23 8.60
N SER A 367 -29.54 -16.41 8.31
CA SER A 367 -30.18 -16.71 7.03
C SER A 367 -31.38 -15.79 6.76
N GLY A 368 -32.16 -15.45 7.78
CA GLY A 368 -33.29 -14.54 7.68
C GLY A 368 -32.92 -13.07 7.46
N LYS A 369 -31.66 -12.67 7.72
CA LYS A 369 -31.18 -11.30 7.42
C LYS A 369 -30.95 -11.08 5.92
N GLY A 370 -30.57 -12.14 5.20
CA GLY A 370 -30.20 -12.06 3.78
C GLY A 370 -28.97 -11.20 3.50
N LEU A 371 -28.60 -11.11 2.22
CA LEU A 371 -27.58 -10.18 1.74
C LEU A 371 -28.17 -8.77 1.62
N SER A 372 -27.53 -7.77 2.22
CA SER A 372 -27.82 -6.36 1.89
C SER A 372 -27.56 -6.09 0.40
N GLN A 373 -28.17 -5.05 -0.17
CA GLN A 373 -27.97 -4.70 -1.60
C GLN A 373 -26.48 -4.56 -1.97
N ALA A 374 -25.69 -3.97 -1.08
CA ALA A 374 -24.24 -3.86 -1.23
C ALA A 374 -23.59 -5.25 -1.27
N MET A 375 -23.94 -6.14 -0.35
CA MET A 375 -23.39 -7.50 -0.31
C MET A 375 -23.84 -8.37 -1.49
N GLN A 376 -25.07 -8.20 -1.99
CA GLN A 376 -25.52 -8.86 -3.22
C GLN A 376 -24.67 -8.42 -4.41
N THR A 377 -24.44 -7.10 -4.53
CA THR A 377 -23.60 -6.55 -5.61
C THR A 377 -22.17 -7.05 -5.50
N PHE A 378 -21.59 -7.10 -4.30
CA PHE A 378 -20.25 -7.65 -4.07
C PHE A 378 -20.17 -9.15 -4.39
N ALA A 379 -21.16 -9.94 -3.95
CA ALA A 379 -21.22 -11.37 -4.23
C ALA A 379 -21.34 -11.64 -5.74
N SER A 380 -22.27 -10.97 -6.44
CA SER A 380 -22.38 -11.06 -7.90
C SER A 380 -21.09 -10.60 -8.59
N ALA A 381 -20.43 -9.56 -8.08
CA ALA A 381 -19.19 -9.08 -8.64
C ALA A 381 -18.07 -10.14 -8.58
N ILE A 382 -17.84 -10.77 -7.43
CA ILE A 382 -16.80 -11.82 -7.31
C ILE A 382 -17.15 -13.12 -8.06
N LEU A 383 -18.46 -13.37 -8.29
CA LEU A 383 -18.95 -14.55 -8.98
C LEU A 383 -18.96 -14.41 -10.50
N ASP A 384 -19.41 -13.26 -11.01
CA ASP A 384 -19.82 -13.10 -12.41
C ASP A 384 -18.96 -12.10 -13.20
N ILE A 385 -18.13 -11.27 -12.55
CA ILE A 385 -17.16 -10.44 -13.27
C ILE A 385 -16.09 -11.33 -13.91
N PRO A 386 -15.69 -11.06 -15.17
CA PRO A 386 -14.58 -11.74 -15.84
C PRO A 386 -13.32 -11.86 -14.98
N ALA A 387 -12.63 -13.00 -15.08
CA ALA A 387 -11.49 -13.33 -14.23
C ALA A 387 -10.36 -12.27 -14.27
N GLU A 388 -10.20 -11.58 -15.41
CA GLU A 388 -9.25 -10.48 -15.63
C GLU A 388 -9.64 -9.19 -14.90
N MET A 389 -10.93 -8.89 -14.75
CA MET A 389 -11.42 -7.70 -14.03
C MET A 389 -11.60 -7.95 -12.54
N LYS A 390 -11.75 -9.20 -12.12
CA LYS A 390 -12.06 -9.56 -10.73
C LYS A 390 -11.03 -8.99 -9.73
N MET A 391 -9.75 -9.07 -10.06
CA MET A 391 -8.68 -8.51 -9.21
C MET A 391 -8.72 -6.99 -9.14
N TYR A 392 -8.99 -6.31 -10.26
CA TYR A 392 -9.16 -4.86 -10.30
C TYR A 392 -10.35 -4.40 -9.47
N PHE A 393 -11.48 -5.11 -9.56
CA PHE A 393 -12.65 -4.84 -8.75
C PHE A 393 -12.35 -5.02 -7.26
N VAL A 394 -11.75 -6.13 -6.85
CA VAL A 394 -11.42 -6.42 -5.45
C VAL A 394 -10.42 -5.39 -4.88
N GLN A 395 -9.39 -5.04 -5.66
CA GLN A 395 -8.41 -4.03 -5.27
C GLN A 395 -9.05 -2.64 -5.15
N SER A 396 -9.86 -2.24 -6.12
CA SER A 396 -10.59 -0.96 -6.10
C SER A 396 -11.56 -0.90 -4.92
N MET A 397 -12.27 -1.99 -4.64
CA MET A 397 -13.17 -2.10 -3.49
C MET A 397 -12.39 -1.91 -2.18
N GLY A 398 -11.28 -2.62 -2.00
CA GLY A 398 -10.43 -2.48 -0.81
C GLY A 398 -10.00 -1.04 -0.57
N MET A 399 -9.50 -0.36 -1.60
CA MET A 399 -9.08 1.05 -1.49
C MET A 399 -10.22 1.99 -1.08
N GLU A 400 -11.42 1.80 -1.62
CA GLU A 400 -12.59 2.63 -1.31
C GLU A 400 -13.15 2.36 0.09
N LEU A 401 -13.17 1.09 0.53
CA LEU A 401 -13.53 0.73 1.91
C LEU A 401 -12.54 1.35 2.91
N ASP A 402 -11.24 1.30 2.60
CA ASP A 402 -10.23 1.96 3.42
C ASP A 402 -10.39 3.48 3.41
N ALA A 403 -10.78 4.09 2.29
CA ALA A 403 -11.06 5.52 2.20
C ALA A 403 -12.29 5.94 3.01
N LEU A 404 -13.35 5.12 3.02
CA LEU A 404 -14.51 5.30 3.89
C LEU A 404 -14.12 5.20 5.36
N SER A 405 -13.34 4.18 5.72
CA SER A 405 -12.84 3.97 7.08
C SER A 405 -11.98 5.12 7.57
N ARG A 406 -11.04 5.61 6.76
CA ARG A 406 -10.21 6.77 7.10
C ARG A 406 -11.04 8.02 7.36
N ARG A 407 -12.08 8.27 6.55
CA ARG A 407 -12.99 9.40 6.75
C ARG A 407 -13.76 9.30 8.06
N ALA A 408 -14.33 8.13 8.36
CA ALA A 408 -15.06 7.90 9.60
C ALA A 408 -14.13 7.99 10.84
N LEU A 409 -12.95 7.38 10.76
CA LEU A 409 -11.97 7.37 11.84
C LEU A 409 -11.33 8.75 12.07
N PHE A 410 -11.20 9.59 11.06
CA PHE A 410 -10.69 10.96 11.23
C PHE A 410 -11.51 11.74 12.27
N THR A 411 -12.83 11.73 12.14
CA THR A 411 -13.74 12.40 13.10
C THR A 411 -13.66 11.79 14.49
N LEU A 412 -13.63 10.46 14.59
CA LEU A 412 -13.58 9.75 15.87
C LEU A 412 -12.25 9.93 16.59
N ARG A 413 -11.12 9.86 15.88
CA ARG A 413 -9.77 10.11 16.41
C ARG A 413 -9.64 11.55 16.91
N GLY A 414 -10.23 12.52 16.22
CA GLY A 414 -10.29 13.92 16.67
C GLY A 414 -10.96 14.04 18.04
N LYS A 415 -12.16 13.47 18.20
CA LYS A 415 -12.90 13.45 19.47
C LYS A 415 -12.13 12.71 20.57
N TYR A 416 -11.52 11.57 20.24
CA TYR A 416 -10.72 10.79 21.19
C TYR A 416 -9.53 11.59 21.72
N GLN A 417 -8.81 12.30 20.85
CA GLN A 417 -7.68 13.15 21.24
C GLN A 417 -8.10 14.37 22.07
N GLU A 418 -9.30 14.90 21.88
CA GLU A 418 -9.83 15.99 22.70
C GLU A 418 -10.18 15.51 24.12
N LEU A 419 -10.82 14.35 24.24
CA LEU A 419 -11.15 13.74 25.53
C LEU A 419 -9.92 13.37 26.34
N LEU A 420 -8.86 12.86 25.70
CA LEU A 420 -7.58 12.59 26.36
C LEU A 420 -6.92 13.83 26.98
N LYS A 421 -7.24 15.04 26.49
CA LYS A 421 -6.73 16.30 27.03
C LYS A 421 -7.59 16.85 28.16
N SER A 422 -8.74 16.25 28.43
CA SER A 422 -9.62 16.67 29.52
C SER A 422 -9.08 16.18 30.87
N THR A 423 -9.36 16.93 31.93
CA THR A 423 -9.00 16.57 33.31
C THR A 423 -10.08 15.74 34.02
N ALA A 424 -11.18 15.40 33.34
CA ALA A 424 -12.28 14.63 33.88
C ALA A 424 -12.03 13.11 33.77
N ASP A 425 -12.73 12.31 34.57
CA ASP A 425 -12.76 10.85 34.37
C ASP A 425 -13.58 10.52 33.12
N VAL A 426 -12.87 10.38 32.00
CA VAL A 426 -13.45 10.12 30.67
C VAL A 426 -13.34 8.65 30.25
N LYS A 427 -13.08 7.73 31.19
CA LYS A 427 -12.80 6.32 30.86
C LYS A 427 -13.94 5.65 30.09
N GLU A 428 -15.19 5.88 30.48
CA GLU A 428 -16.36 5.30 29.82
C GLU A 428 -16.57 5.88 28.41
N GLU A 429 -16.40 7.19 28.24
CA GLU A 429 -16.51 7.87 26.95
C GLU A 429 -15.41 7.45 25.98
N LEU A 430 -14.18 7.30 26.47
CA LEU A 430 -13.06 6.77 25.67
C LEU A 430 -13.31 5.32 25.25
N ASN A 431 -13.88 4.48 26.13
CA ASN A 431 -14.27 3.11 25.79
C ASN A 431 -15.38 3.09 24.73
N LYS A 432 -16.38 3.97 24.85
CA LYS A 432 -17.45 4.11 23.86
C LYS A 432 -16.91 4.54 22.50
N LEU A 433 -16.02 5.53 22.46
CA LEU A 433 -15.36 5.97 21.24
C LEU A 433 -14.48 4.89 20.62
N SER A 434 -13.72 4.15 21.44
CA SER A 434 -12.93 3.02 20.96
C SER A 434 -13.81 1.97 20.27
N LYS A 435 -14.94 1.58 20.90
CA LYS A 435 -15.92 0.68 20.28
C LYS A 435 -16.49 1.23 18.97
N MET A 436 -16.81 2.53 18.92
CA MET A 436 -17.27 3.17 17.68
C MET A 436 -16.19 3.20 16.60
N MET A 437 -14.92 3.36 16.96
CA MET A 437 -13.80 3.32 16.02
C MET A 437 -13.65 1.91 15.43
N SER A 438 -13.70 0.87 16.28
CA SER A 438 -13.68 -0.52 15.83
C SER A 438 -14.88 -0.85 14.93
N SER A 439 -16.09 -0.39 15.25
CA SER A 439 -17.27 -0.66 14.41
C SER A 439 -17.34 0.19 13.13
N SER A 440 -16.63 1.32 13.09
CA SER A 440 -16.53 2.19 11.90
C SER A 440 -15.37 1.79 10.99
N SER A 441 -14.53 0.86 11.46
CA SER A 441 -13.43 0.28 10.71
C SER A 441 -13.99 -0.78 9.76
N LEU A 442 -13.96 -0.48 8.48
CA LEU A 442 -14.36 -1.35 7.38
C LEU A 442 -13.18 -1.68 6.46
N GLY A 443 -13.06 -2.93 6.07
CA GLY A 443 -12.08 -3.46 5.13
C GLY A 443 -12.67 -4.57 4.28
N LEU A 444 -11.90 -5.02 3.30
CA LEU A 444 -12.31 -6.09 2.39
C LEU A 444 -12.57 -7.41 3.14
N GLU A 445 -11.80 -7.67 4.19
CA GLU A 445 -11.95 -8.79 5.11
C GLU A 445 -13.33 -8.85 5.77
N ASN A 446 -13.96 -7.71 6.03
CA ASN A 446 -15.31 -7.67 6.59
C ASN A 446 -16.34 -8.14 5.57
N LEU A 447 -16.21 -7.77 4.29
CA LEU A 447 -17.14 -8.24 3.24
C LEU A 447 -16.96 -9.74 3.00
N MET A 448 -15.71 -10.22 2.96
CA MET A 448 -15.40 -11.64 2.77
C MET A 448 -15.93 -12.50 3.92
N ARG A 449 -15.77 -12.03 5.17
CA ARG A 449 -16.33 -12.70 6.36
C ARG A 449 -17.86 -12.74 6.30
N GLU A 450 -18.53 -11.66 5.89
CA GLU A 450 -19.99 -11.63 5.74
C GLU A 450 -20.47 -12.70 4.75
N ILE A 451 -19.82 -12.78 3.59
CA ILE A 451 -20.12 -13.80 2.57
C ILE A 451 -19.96 -15.21 3.15
N GLY A 452 -18.90 -15.47 3.92
CA GLY A 452 -18.70 -16.77 4.56
C GLY A 452 -19.79 -17.12 5.56
N GLN A 453 -20.24 -16.16 6.37
CA GLN A 453 -21.35 -16.37 7.31
C GLN A 453 -22.67 -16.66 6.58
N ILE A 454 -22.94 -15.94 5.49
CA ILE A 454 -24.16 -16.10 4.69
C ILE A 454 -24.16 -17.44 3.96
N TYR A 455 -23.04 -17.82 3.36
CA TYR A 455 -22.88 -19.15 2.75
C TYR A 455 -23.22 -20.25 3.76
N LYS A 456 -22.64 -20.19 4.97
CA LYS A 456 -22.86 -21.24 5.97
C LYS A 456 -24.29 -21.24 6.48
N ALA A 457 -24.88 -20.07 6.76
CA ALA A 457 -26.27 -19.96 7.19
C ALA A 457 -27.23 -20.53 6.13
N SER A 458 -27.03 -20.17 4.86
CA SER A 458 -27.85 -20.63 3.74
C SER A 458 -27.77 -22.15 3.55
N LYS A 459 -26.55 -22.72 3.63
CA LYS A 459 -26.31 -24.16 3.52
C LYS A 459 -27.01 -24.96 4.63
N VAL A 460 -26.95 -24.48 5.87
CA VAL A 460 -27.62 -25.12 7.02
C VAL A 460 -29.15 -25.01 6.90
N CYS A 461 -29.65 -23.86 6.46
CA CYS A 461 -31.09 -23.61 6.32
C CYS A 461 -31.68 -24.14 5.00
N LYS A 462 -30.89 -24.76 4.12
CA LYS A 462 -31.29 -25.26 2.79
C LYS A 462 -31.96 -24.17 1.92
N SER A 463 -31.49 -22.93 2.05
CA SER A 463 -31.88 -21.83 1.16
C SER A 463 -31.24 -22.03 -0.22
N GLU A 464 -31.95 -21.71 -1.30
CA GLU A 464 -31.57 -22.03 -2.70
C GLU A 464 -30.13 -21.61 -3.13
N ASN A 465 -29.63 -22.33 -4.14
CA ASN A 465 -28.27 -22.51 -4.65
C ASN A 465 -27.43 -21.26 -5.04
N ALA A 466 -27.91 -20.03 -4.82
CA ALA A 466 -27.22 -18.81 -5.30
C ALA A 466 -25.83 -18.60 -4.69
N HIS A 467 -25.50 -19.32 -3.62
CA HIS A 467 -24.29 -19.12 -2.82
C HIS A 467 -23.28 -20.26 -2.93
N GLU A 468 -23.60 -21.36 -3.62
CA GLU A 468 -22.72 -22.55 -3.71
C GLU A 468 -21.39 -22.28 -4.42
N ARG A 469 -21.35 -21.30 -5.33
CA ARG A 469 -20.15 -20.90 -6.07
C ARG A 469 -19.20 -20.00 -5.26
N LEU A 470 -19.60 -19.50 -4.09
CA LEU A 470 -18.81 -18.54 -3.31
C LEU A 470 -17.47 -19.10 -2.81
N PRO A 471 -17.40 -20.34 -2.27
CA PRO A 471 -16.11 -20.93 -1.89
C PRO A 471 -15.14 -21.03 -3.08
N ALA A 472 -15.65 -21.36 -4.27
CA ALA A 472 -14.82 -21.51 -5.47
C ALA A 472 -14.29 -20.16 -5.97
N ALA A 473 -15.07 -19.09 -5.88
CA ALA A 473 -14.62 -17.73 -6.20
C ALA A 473 -13.58 -17.24 -5.18
N MET A 474 -13.79 -17.51 -3.89
CA MET A 474 -12.83 -17.14 -2.84
C MET A 474 -11.52 -17.91 -2.95
N ALA A 475 -11.56 -19.19 -3.31
CA ALA A 475 -10.37 -19.98 -3.61
C ALA A 475 -9.57 -19.39 -4.80
N GLU A 476 -10.25 -18.88 -5.83
CA GLU A 476 -9.59 -18.20 -6.95
C GLU A 476 -8.89 -16.91 -6.50
N LEU A 477 -9.55 -16.08 -5.68
CA LEU A 477 -8.95 -14.86 -5.14
C LEU A 477 -7.74 -15.17 -4.24
N PHE A 478 -7.86 -16.19 -3.39
CA PHE A 478 -6.81 -16.62 -2.49
C PHE A 478 -5.56 -17.09 -3.26
N LEU A 479 -5.73 -17.94 -4.29
CA LEU A 479 -4.64 -18.37 -5.17
C LEU A 479 -4.01 -17.21 -5.98
N LYS A 480 -4.74 -16.13 -6.21
CA LYS A 480 -4.24 -14.89 -6.84
C LYS A 480 -3.56 -13.93 -5.85
N GLY A 481 -3.36 -14.34 -4.60
CA GLY A 481 -2.63 -13.56 -3.59
C GLY A 481 -3.49 -12.56 -2.82
N ILE A 482 -4.82 -12.64 -2.91
CA ILE A 482 -5.71 -11.88 -2.02
C ILE A 482 -5.72 -12.55 -0.64
N PRO A 483 -5.44 -11.83 0.45
CA PRO A 483 -5.40 -12.44 1.78
C PRO A 483 -6.79 -12.91 2.21
N MET A 484 -6.84 -14.07 2.85
CA MET A 484 -8.05 -14.58 3.49
C MET A 484 -7.91 -14.50 5.00
N GLU A 485 -8.92 -13.98 5.69
CA GLU A 485 -8.94 -14.00 7.15
C GLU A 485 -9.23 -15.41 7.67
N LEU A 486 -8.33 -15.94 8.50
CA LEU A 486 -8.49 -17.27 9.12
C LEU A 486 -9.16 -17.20 10.49
N LEU A 487 -8.91 -16.12 11.24
CA LEU A 487 -9.41 -15.94 12.59
C LEU A 487 -10.02 -14.55 12.73
N ASP A 488 -11.30 -14.51 13.07
CA ASP A 488 -11.92 -13.30 13.58
C ASP A 488 -11.51 -13.15 15.05
N GLY A 489 -10.50 -12.35 15.36
CA GLY A 489 -10.15 -12.09 16.77
C GLY A 489 -11.09 -11.12 17.48
N ASP A 490 -11.97 -10.38 16.80
CA ASP A 490 -12.97 -9.55 17.48
C ASP A 490 -13.98 -10.49 18.15
N ALA A 491 -14.40 -11.52 17.42
CA ALA A 491 -15.18 -12.63 17.95
C ALA A 491 -14.35 -13.69 18.69
N GLY A 492 -13.04 -13.74 18.45
CA GLY A 492 -12.16 -14.82 18.90
C GLY A 492 -12.61 -16.18 18.34
N CYS A 493 -12.94 -16.25 17.05
CA CYS A 493 -13.54 -17.43 16.43
C CYS A 493 -13.02 -17.70 15.01
N ILE A 494 -12.72 -18.97 14.74
CA ILE A 494 -12.31 -19.47 13.42
C ILE A 494 -13.57 -19.99 12.71
N PRO A 495 -13.92 -19.48 11.51
CA PRO A 495 -15.02 -20.04 10.71
C PRO A 495 -14.56 -21.32 10.00
N ILE A 496 -14.31 -22.39 10.77
CA ILE A 496 -13.71 -23.67 10.30
C ILE A 496 -14.44 -24.22 9.08
N ASP A 497 -15.77 -24.23 9.10
CA ASP A 497 -16.58 -24.72 8.00
C ASP A 497 -16.31 -23.97 6.70
N TRP A 498 -16.27 -22.63 6.76
CA TRP A 498 -16.05 -21.79 5.60
C TRP A 498 -14.65 -21.98 5.02
N ILE A 499 -13.64 -21.99 5.88
CA ILE A 499 -12.24 -22.21 5.49
C ILE A 499 -12.08 -23.60 4.85
N THR A 500 -12.73 -24.61 5.42
CA THR A 500 -12.70 -25.99 4.89
C THR A 500 -13.27 -26.05 3.47
N GLU A 501 -14.37 -25.35 3.19
CA GLU A 501 -14.97 -25.32 1.85
C GLU A 501 -14.07 -24.58 0.85
N VAL A 502 -13.49 -23.44 1.25
CA VAL A 502 -12.55 -22.70 0.40
C VAL A 502 -11.30 -23.54 0.10
N PHE A 503 -10.69 -24.18 1.10
CA PHE A 503 -9.53 -25.05 0.89
C PHE A 503 -9.88 -26.31 0.09
N GLY A 504 -11.10 -26.85 0.23
CA GLY A 504 -11.61 -27.89 -0.65
C GLY A 504 -11.63 -27.46 -2.11
N GLU A 505 -12.07 -26.23 -2.40
CA GLU A 505 -12.04 -25.67 -3.74
C GLU A 505 -10.62 -25.35 -4.24
N VAL A 506 -9.71 -24.93 -3.36
CA VAL A 506 -8.28 -24.78 -3.69
C VAL A 506 -7.71 -26.13 -4.16
N ARG A 507 -7.93 -27.22 -3.41
CA ARG A 507 -7.49 -28.57 -3.78
C ARG A 507 -8.05 -29.01 -5.12
N LYS A 508 -9.35 -28.78 -5.37
CA LYS A 508 -9.99 -29.08 -6.66
C LYS A 508 -9.34 -28.32 -7.82
N LYS A 509 -9.08 -27.02 -7.65
CA LYS A 509 -8.43 -26.19 -8.66
C LYS A 509 -6.99 -26.61 -8.95
N LEU A 510 -6.27 -27.06 -7.93
CA LEU A 510 -4.90 -27.59 -8.08
C LEU A 510 -4.87 -29.02 -8.62
N GLY A 511 -5.99 -29.75 -8.59
CA GLY A 511 -6.10 -31.15 -9.01
C GLY A 511 -5.34 -32.14 -8.11
N ARG A 512 -4.83 -31.69 -6.96
CA ARG A 512 -4.03 -32.47 -6.01
C ARG A 512 -4.04 -31.83 -4.63
N ASP A 513 -3.56 -32.58 -3.64
CA ASP A 513 -3.29 -32.04 -2.31
C ASP A 513 -1.96 -31.30 -2.31
N PRO A 514 -1.95 -29.98 -2.05
CA PRO A 514 -0.71 -29.24 -1.94
C PRO A 514 0.00 -29.55 -0.63
N ARG A 515 1.32 -29.65 -0.67
CA ARG A 515 2.16 -29.57 0.53
C ARG A 515 2.27 -28.10 0.91
N VAL A 516 1.87 -27.75 2.11
CA VAL A 516 1.87 -26.38 2.60
C VAL A 516 2.82 -26.29 3.78
N PHE A 517 3.70 -25.29 3.78
CA PHE A 517 4.50 -24.91 4.93
C PHE A 517 3.89 -23.67 5.57
N VAL A 518 3.58 -23.71 6.86
CA VAL A 518 2.91 -22.64 7.58
C VAL A 518 3.92 -21.85 8.41
N LEU A 519 4.06 -20.57 8.06
CA LEU A 519 4.87 -19.59 8.78
C LEU A 519 3.96 -18.59 9.49
N THR A 520 4.07 -18.49 10.81
CA THR A 520 3.36 -17.46 11.59
C THR A 520 4.30 -16.48 12.28
N MET A 521 3.76 -15.31 12.61
CA MET A 521 4.39 -14.34 13.50
C MET A 521 3.56 -14.08 14.74
N LEU A 522 4.18 -14.24 15.92
CA LEU A 522 3.59 -13.94 17.23
C LEU A 522 4.38 -12.84 17.93
N GLY A 523 3.72 -12.00 18.71
CA GLY A 523 4.38 -10.88 19.39
C GLY A 523 3.41 -9.84 19.92
N VAL A 524 3.89 -8.94 20.77
CA VAL A 524 3.06 -7.88 21.37
C VAL A 524 2.50 -6.93 20.31
N GLN A 525 1.40 -6.24 20.62
CA GLN A 525 0.81 -5.25 19.71
C GLN A 525 1.82 -4.18 19.32
N SER A 526 1.83 -3.81 18.05
CA SER A 526 2.75 -2.84 17.46
C SER A 526 4.25 -3.20 17.55
N SER A 527 4.63 -4.47 17.74
CA SER A 527 6.05 -4.89 17.68
C SER A 527 6.65 -4.88 16.26
N GLY A 528 5.85 -4.63 15.23
CA GLY A 528 6.31 -4.59 13.83
C GLY A 528 6.17 -5.91 13.05
N LYS A 529 5.39 -6.88 13.54
CA LYS A 529 5.13 -8.18 12.88
C LYS A 529 4.74 -8.07 11.41
N SER A 530 3.62 -7.40 11.14
CA SER A 530 3.12 -7.16 9.78
C SER A 530 4.14 -6.42 8.91
N THR A 531 4.90 -5.49 9.51
CA THR A 531 5.98 -4.77 8.83
C THR A 531 7.11 -5.72 8.45
N LEU A 532 7.52 -6.63 9.33
CA LEU A 532 8.57 -7.60 9.08
C LEU A 532 8.13 -8.60 8.00
N LEU A 533 6.93 -9.17 8.08
CA LEU A 533 6.40 -10.07 7.04
C LEU A 533 6.31 -9.40 5.67
N ASN A 534 5.82 -8.16 5.63
CA ASN A 534 5.77 -7.36 4.41
C ASN A 534 7.16 -7.06 3.82
N THR A 535 8.18 -6.97 4.68
CA THR A 535 9.58 -6.70 4.32
C THR A 535 10.26 -7.99 3.84
N MET A 536 10.05 -9.13 4.51
CA MET A 536 10.67 -10.40 4.16
C MET A 536 10.13 -10.96 2.84
N PHE A 537 8.81 -10.95 2.68
CA PHE A 537 8.11 -11.66 1.60
C PHE A 537 7.44 -10.73 0.58
N GLY A 538 7.56 -9.41 0.74
CA GLY A 538 6.93 -8.46 -0.18
C GLY A 538 5.41 -8.33 -0.04
N LEU A 539 4.83 -8.90 1.03
CA LEU A 539 3.39 -8.95 1.28
C LEU A 539 2.76 -7.58 1.56
N GLN A 540 1.42 -7.59 1.69
CA GLN A 540 0.57 -6.41 1.86
C GLN A 540 -0.35 -6.52 3.09
N PHE A 541 0.15 -7.08 4.19
CA PHE A 541 -0.52 -7.00 5.48
C PHE A 541 -0.75 -5.54 5.89
N THR A 542 -1.88 -5.28 6.54
CA THR A 542 -2.26 -3.94 7.00
C THR A 542 -1.40 -3.56 8.19
N VAL A 543 -0.79 -2.37 8.16
CA VAL A 543 0.11 -1.88 9.21
C VAL A 543 -0.51 -0.64 9.85
N ASP A 544 -1.39 -0.82 10.84
CA ASP A 544 -1.91 0.27 11.68
C ASP A 544 -1.96 -0.17 13.15
N SER A 545 -1.79 0.77 14.09
CA SER A 545 -1.65 0.50 15.53
C SER A 545 -2.90 -0.06 16.19
N GLY A 546 -4.06 -0.02 15.53
CA GLY A 546 -5.33 -0.60 16.01
C GLY A 546 -5.99 -1.57 15.03
N ARG A 547 -5.30 -1.96 13.94
CA ARG A 547 -5.80 -2.85 12.87
C ARG A 547 -4.69 -3.81 12.40
N CYS A 548 -4.00 -4.49 13.32
CA CYS A 548 -3.07 -5.54 12.89
C CYS A 548 -3.90 -6.70 12.29
N THR A 549 -3.64 -6.99 11.02
CA THR A 549 -4.34 -8.01 10.21
C THR A 549 -4.30 -9.40 10.84
N ARG A 550 -5.37 -10.17 10.59
CA ARG A 550 -5.51 -11.59 10.94
C ARG A 550 -5.65 -12.44 9.67
N GLY A 551 -4.80 -12.15 8.68
CA GLY A 551 -4.88 -12.71 7.34
C GLY A 551 -3.85 -13.79 7.10
N ALA A 552 -4.14 -14.70 6.17
CA ALA A 552 -3.18 -15.62 5.59
C ALA A 552 -2.95 -15.26 4.12
N PHE A 553 -1.68 -15.20 3.73
CA PHE A 553 -1.25 -15.14 2.34
C PHE A 553 -0.66 -16.48 1.93
N ILE A 554 -0.98 -16.92 0.72
CA ILE A 554 -0.34 -18.07 0.09
C ILE A 554 0.70 -17.58 -0.92
N ILE A 555 1.89 -18.15 -0.86
CA ILE A 555 3.02 -17.86 -1.75
C ILE A 555 3.40 -19.17 -2.43
N ASP A 556 3.50 -19.15 -3.76
CA ASP A 556 3.86 -20.32 -4.57
C ASP A 556 5.37 -20.59 -4.51
N ASP A 557 5.75 -21.86 -4.41
CA ASP A 557 7.14 -22.31 -4.50
C ASP A 557 7.46 -22.76 -5.93
N ASP A 558 8.03 -21.85 -6.72
CA ASP A 558 8.43 -22.08 -8.11
C ASP A 558 9.83 -22.73 -8.21
N SER A 559 10.52 -22.95 -7.07
CA SER A 559 11.87 -23.55 -7.00
C SER A 559 11.92 -25.04 -7.37
N LYS A 560 10.87 -25.59 -7.98
CA LYS A 560 10.75 -27.01 -8.36
C LYS A 560 10.96 -27.97 -7.17
N ARG A 561 10.45 -27.60 -5.99
CA ARG A 561 10.41 -28.40 -4.75
C ARG A 561 11.75 -28.55 -4.02
N GLU A 562 12.73 -27.66 -4.21
CA GLU A 562 13.93 -27.63 -3.37
C GLU A 562 13.58 -27.53 -1.87
N LEU A 563 12.51 -26.80 -1.55
CA LEU A 563 12.07 -26.56 -0.17
C LEU A 563 11.17 -27.65 0.43
N GLY A 564 10.78 -28.66 -0.36
CA GLY A 564 9.97 -29.78 0.13
C GLY A 564 8.48 -29.48 0.32
N PHE A 565 8.01 -28.26 0.06
CA PHE A 565 6.59 -27.89 0.01
C PHE A 565 6.19 -27.36 -1.37
N ASP A 566 4.91 -27.08 -1.59
CA ASP A 566 4.36 -26.47 -2.80
C ASP A 566 3.94 -25.01 -2.56
N PHE A 567 3.46 -24.70 -1.35
CA PHE A 567 3.11 -23.32 -0.96
C PHE A 567 3.62 -22.97 0.42
N LEU A 568 4.04 -21.72 0.59
CA LEU A 568 4.27 -21.09 1.89
C LEU A 568 3.00 -20.31 2.29
N LEU A 569 2.37 -20.71 3.38
CA LEU A 569 1.24 -20.02 3.99
C LEU A 569 1.77 -19.10 5.09
N VAL A 570 1.81 -17.79 4.82
CA VAL A 570 2.26 -16.78 5.78
C VAL A 570 1.04 -16.21 6.51
N ILE A 571 1.01 -16.36 7.83
CA ILE A 571 -0.08 -15.91 8.70
C ILE A 571 0.42 -14.80 9.62
N ASP A 572 -0.19 -13.63 9.48
CA ASP A 572 0.00 -12.51 10.42
C ASP A 572 -1.09 -12.59 11.50
N THR A 573 -0.69 -12.36 12.74
CA THR A 573 -1.58 -12.46 13.90
C THR A 573 -1.77 -11.11 14.56
N GLU A 574 -2.89 -10.96 15.24
CA GLU A 574 -3.06 -9.82 16.14
C GLU A 574 -1.95 -9.82 17.21
N GLY A 575 -1.59 -8.62 17.67
CA GLY A 575 -0.62 -8.52 18.74
C GLY A 575 -1.21 -8.83 20.11
N LEU A 576 -0.44 -9.55 20.91
CA LEU A 576 -0.79 -9.86 22.30
C LEU A 576 -0.79 -8.60 23.17
N LYS A 577 -1.52 -8.63 24.28
CA LYS A 577 -1.61 -7.59 25.31
C LYS A 577 -2.11 -6.24 24.77
N SER A 578 -3.16 -6.27 23.95
CA SER A 578 -3.73 -5.01 23.43
C SER A 578 -4.20 -4.09 24.58
N PRO A 579 -3.87 -2.79 24.60
CA PRO A 579 -4.36 -1.84 25.61
C PRO A 579 -5.89 -1.72 25.67
N GLU A 580 -6.58 -2.03 24.56
CA GLU A 580 -8.03 -2.00 24.46
C GLU A 580 -8.68 -3.18 25.22
N VAL A 581 -7.98 -4.31 25.29
CA VAL A 581 -8.45 -5.58 25.84
C VAL A 581 -7.84 -5.87 27.21
N ALA A 582 -6.64 -5.36 27.50
CA ALA A 582 -5.90 -5.56 28.76
C ALA A 582 -6.64 -5.07 30.03
N LYS A 583 -7.73 -4.32 29.87
CA LYS A 583 -8.60 -3.84 30.96
C LYS A 583 -9.74 -4.80 31.31
N LEU A 584 -9.88 -5.91 30.59
CA LEU A 584 -10.87 -6.96 30.86
C LEU A 584 -10.22 -8.07 31.71
N ASP A 585 -10.95 -8.57 32.70
CA ASP A 585 -10.46 -9.56 33.68
C ASP A 585 -9.97 -10.87 33.02
N ASP A 586 -10.46 -11.21 31.83
CA ASP A 586 -10.10 -12.43 31.07
C ASP A 586 -9.15 -12.19 29.88
N SER A 587 -8.48 -11.03 29.81
CA SER A 587 -7.62 -10.67 28.66
C SER A 587 -6.49 -11.66 28.38
N HIS A 588 -5.94 -12.28 29.42
CA HIS A 588 -4.90 -13.32 29.31
C HIS A 588 -5.43 -14.61 28.68
N GLU A 589 -6.70 -14.99 28.89
CA GLU A 589 -7.27 -16.19 28.25
C GLU A 589 -7.29 -16.01 26.73
N ARG A 590 -7.70 -14.83 26.23
CA ARG A 590 -7.73 -14.55 24.79
C ARG A 590 -6.33 -14.57 24.16
N ASP A 591 -5.35 -13.96 24.81
CA ASP A 591 -3.96 -13.96 24.34
C ASP A 591 -3.40 -15.40 24.28
N ASN A 592 -3.70 -16.22 25.29
CA ASN A 592 -3.28 -17.62 25.34
C ASN A 592 -3.97 -18.46 24.26
N GLU A 593 -5.27 -18.25 24.03
CA GLU A 593 -6.02 -18.89 22.94
C GLU A 593 -5.39 -18.58 21.58
N LEU A 594 -5.11 -17.30 21.30
CA LEU A 594 -4.49 -16.88 20.05
C LEU A 594 -3.10 -17.50 19.89
N ALA A 595 -2.25 -17.41 20.92
CA ALA A 595 -0.91 -17.98 20.89
C ALA A 595 -0.94 -19.50 20.67
N THR A 596 -1.87 -20.21 21.32
CA THR A 596 -2.03 -21.67 21.15
C THR A 596 -2.41 -22.01 19.72
N VAL A 597 -3.43 -21.35 19.17
CA VAL A 597 -3.87 -21.57 17.78
C VAL A 597 -2.72 -21.32 16.80
N VAL A 598 -1.97 -20.23 17.01
CA VAL A 598 -0.88 -19.84 16.12
C VAL A 598 0.24 -20.87 16.14
N ILE A 599 0.69 -21.26 17.34
CA ILE A 599 1.79 -22.23 17.49
C ILE A 599 1.41 -23.60 16.92
N GLU A 600 0.20 -24.09 17.23
CA GLU A 600 -0.28 -25.41 16.78
C GLU A 600 -0.53 -25.50 15.28
N LEU A 601 -0.86 -24.39 14.62
CA LEU A 601 -1.04 -24.35 13.16
C LEU A 601 0.27 -24.24 12.38
N SER A 602 1.40 -23.96 13.04
CA SER A 602 2.63 -23.54 12.36
C SER A 602 3.67 -24.64 12.23
N ASP A 603 4.30 -24.72 11.07
CA ASP A 603 5.58 -25.41 10.92
C ASP A 603 6.73 -24.56 11.48
N LEU A 604 6.62 -23.23 11.37
CA LEU A 604 7.55 -22.27 11.98
C LEU A 604 6.80 -21.07 12.57
N THR A 605 7.01 -20.80 13.86
CA THR A 605 6.52 -19.58 14.52
C THR A 605 7.70 -18.66 14.82
N LEU A 606 7.65 -17.42 14.31
CA LEU A 606 8.60 -16.37 14.67
C LEU A 606 8.02 -15.54 15.83
N ILE A 607 8.81 -15.34 16.88
CA ILE A 607 8.42 -14.55 18.05
C ILE A 607 9.16 -13.20 18.00
N ASN A 608 8.42 -12.09 18.01
CA ASN A 608 8.93 -10.73 17.89
C ASN A 608 8.48 -9.76 18.99
#